data_AF-A0A524H2B7-F1
#
_entry.id   AF-A0A524H2B7-F1
#
_cell.length_a   1.000
_cell.length_b   1.000
_cell.length_c   1.000
_cell.angle_alpha   90.00
_cell.angle_beta   90.00
_cell.angle_gamma   90.00
#
_symmetry.space_group_name_H-M   'P 1'
#
loop_
_entity.id
_entity.type
_entity.pdbx_description
1 polymer ?
#
loop_
_entity_poly.entity_id
_entity_poly.type
_entity_poly.pdbx_seq_one_letter_code
_entity_poly.pdbx_strand_id
1 'polypeptide(L)'
;PEPHSSDTAVSIPVNTFGEELFNLIRNKDEKVSSEEWFNDYIRGFFLTSGNIENKAIIGFGASTERLVLKIYYHIDKEDPEKKVITIKMGDASHQFNKVDYDLTNTALFNIKREGNEISSVETDSQAFMQGMIGLLPKFRFPSLQNIMANERWKVLKAELIVEPVPYSYDVFSLPDSLYIYEADKSNNRSPLRDDRGNQMIASFEFDYYLHENNRYTFDITSYLVKELSDAYYDYDHSLIIGLGSDTQGSSFERLLVEGKRPPVKLRLYYLSY
;
A
#
# COMPACT_ATOMS: atom_id res chain seq x y z
N PRO A 1 19.42 5.31 12.17
CA PRO A 1 18.00 5.69 12.32
C PRO A 1 17.25 4.65 13.14
N GLU A 2 16.69 5.10 14.24
CA GLU A 2 15.75 4.31 15.02
C GLU A 2 14.34 4.87 14.77
N PRO A 3 13.30 4.02 14.76
CA PRO A 3 11.93 4.50 14.72
C PRO A 3 11.71 5.58 15.80
N HIS A 4 11.11 6.71 15.40
CA HIS A 4 10.87 7.88 16.27
C HIS A 4 12.12 8.64 16.77
N SER A 5 13.32 8.37 16.24
CA SER A 5 14.51 9.17 16.52
C SER A 5 14.62 10.40 15.61
N SER A 6 15.46 11.37 15.98
CA SER A 6 15.80 12.53 15.15
C SER A 6 16.80 12.20 14.03
N ASP A 7 17.28 10.96 13.93
CA ASP A 7 18.25 10.55 12.91
C ASP A 7 17.61 10.55 11.53
N THR A 8 18.14 11.36 10.62
CA THR A 8 17.62 11.51 9.25
C THR A 8 18.41 10.72 8.20
N ALA A 9 19.49 10.04 8.58
CA ALA A 9 20.38 9.36 7.65
C ALA A 9 20.92 8.02 8.19
N VAL A 10 21.34 7.15 7.26
CA VAL A 10 22.04 5.88 7.54
C VAL A 10 23.35 5.89 6.79
N SER A 11 24.43 5.60 7.49
CA SER A 11 25.75 5.39 6.88
C SER A 11 26.13 3.93 7.03
N ILE A 12 26.25 3.22 5.90
CA ILE A 12 26.67 1.82 5.88
C ILE A 12 28.11 1.79 5.36
N PRO A 13 29.10 1.39 6.18
CA PRO A 13 30.49 1.31 5.75
C PRO A 13 30.66 0.15 4.75
N VAL A 14 31.23 0.47 3.60
CA VAL A 14 31.54 -0.51 2.53
C VAL A 14 33.04 -0.52 2.23
N ASN A 15 33.86 -0.56 3.28
CA ASN A 15 35.30 -0.27 3.21
C ASN A 15 36.06 -1.09 2.15
N THR A 16 35.88 -2.41 2.12
CA THR A 16 36.57 -3.29 1.16
C THR A 16 36.20 -2.97 -0.28
N PHE A 17 34.90 -2.78 -0.56
CA PHE A 17 34.43 -2.38 -1.87
C PHE A 17 34.86 -0.95 -2.24
N GLY A 18 34.85 -0.03 -1.27
CA GLY A 18 35.29 1.34 -1.44
C GLY A 18 36.77 1.44 -1.79
N GLU A 19 37.62 0.61 -1.18
CA GLU A 19 39.06 0.51 -1.51
C GLU A 19 39.28 -0.08 -2.91
N GLU A 20 38.56 -1.15 -3.27
CA GLU A 20 38.58 -1.70 -4.63
C GLU A 20 38.22 -0.64 -5.67
N LEU A 21 37.08 0.02 -5.48
CA LEU A 21 36.59 1.05 -6.38
C LEU A 21 37.52 2.27 -6.44
N PHE A 22 38.09 2.68 -5.31
CA PHE A 22 39.09 3.75 -5.28
C PHE A 22 40.34 3.39 -6.09
N ASN A 23 40.82 2.15 -5.99
CA ASN A 23 41.97 1.68 -6.76
C ASN A 23 41.67 1.65 -8.27
N LEU A 24 40.47 1.23 -8.69
CA LEU A 24 40.06 1.29 -10.10
C LEU A 24 40.07 2.74 -10.63
N ILE A 25 39.50 3.68 -9.85
CA ILE A 25 39.49 5.11 -10.19
C ILE A 25 40.92 5.66 -10.25
N ARG A 26 41.75 5.36 -9.25
CA ARG A 26 43.15 5.81 -9.18
C ARG A 26 43.97 5.31 -10.36
N ASN A 27 43.74 4.07 -10.79
CA ASN A 27 44.47 3.42 -11.88
C ASN A 27 43.89 3.73 -13.26
N LYS A 28 42.79 4.50 -13.35
CA LYS A 28 42.06 4.80 -14.60
C LYS A 28 41.65 3.53 -15.34
N ASP A 29 41.14 2.55 -14.60
CA ASP A 29 40.69 1.28 -15.16
C ASP A 29 39.51 1.49 -16.13
N GLU A 30 39.43 0.66 -17.18
CA GLU A 30 38.38 0.73 -18.21
C GLU A 30 36.97 0.58 -17.61
N LYS A 31 36.82 -0.22 -16.55
CA LYS A 31 35.54 -0.46 -15.86
C LYS A 31 34.91 0.79 -15.27
N VAL A 32 35.70 1.84 -15.03
CA VAL A 32 35.22 3.11 -14.46
C VAL A 32 35.45 4.28 -15.42
N SER A 33 35.72 3.98 -16.70
CA SER A 33 36.05 4.98 -17.72
C SER A 33 34.83 5.63 -18.39
N SER A 34 33.68 4.97 -18.36
CA SER A 34 32.41 5.46 -18.89
C SER A 34 31.24 5.00 -18.02
N GLU A 35 30.08 5.63 -18.20
CA GLU A 35 28.83 5.25 -17.51
C GLU A 35 28.39 3.82 -17.87
N GLU A 36 28.52 3.42 -19.14
CA GLU A 36 28.18 2.07 -19.61
C GLU A 36 29.01 1.00 -18.90
N TRP A 37 30.34 1.13 -18.92
CA TRP A 37 31.24 0.19 -18.24
C TRP A 37 31.04 0.19 -16.73
N PHE A 38 30.75 1.35 -16.16
CA PHE A 38 30.49 1.49 -14.73
C PHE A 38 29.21 0.77 -14.29
N ASN A 39 28.13 0.89 -15.08
CA ASN A 39 26.86 0.19 -14.82
C ASN A 39 26.98 -1.32 -15.01
N ASP A 40 27.85 -1.78 -15.93
CA ASP A 40 28.17 -3.20 -16.08
C ASP A 40 28.98 -3.76 -14.89
N TYR A 41 29.89 -2.96 -14.35
CA TYR A 41 30.68 -3.31 -13.17
C TYR A 41 29.85 -3.26 -11.88
N ILE A 42 29.06 -2.20 -11.66
CA ILE A 42 28.15 -2.03 -10.52
C ILE A 42 26.71 -2.09 -11.02
N ARG A 43 26.12 -3.28 -10.94
CA ARG A 43 24.72 -3.51 -11.33
C ARG A 43 23.69 -2.93 -10.34
N GLY A 44 24.15 -2.44 -9.20
CA GLY A 44 23.33 -1.83 -8.16
C GLY A 44 23.65 -2.35 -6.77
N PHE A 45 22.93 -1.80 -5.79
CA PHE A 45 22.98 -2.23 -4.40
C PHE A 45 21.59 -2.66 -3.97
N PHE A 46 21.50 -3.72 -3.18
CA PHE A 46 20.28 -4.06 -2.46
C PHE A 46 20.55 -3.94 -0.96
N LEU A 47 19.60 -3.33 -0.24
CA LEU A 47 19.62 -3.28 1.21
C LEU A 47 18.66 -4.35 1.72
N THR A 48 19.17 -5.21 2.60
CA THR A 48 18.36 -6.21 3.29
C THR A 48 18.60 -6.10 4.78
N SER A 49 17.66 -6.61 5.57
CA SER A 49 17.86 -6.76 7.00
C SER A 49 18.97 -7.77 7.28
N GLY A 50 19.91 -7.42 8.16
CA GLY A 50 21.00 -8.32 8.55
C GLY A 50 20.54 -9.54 9.37
N ASN A 51 19.32 -9.54 9.89
CA ASN A 51 18.67 -10.64 10.60
C ASN A 51 17.27 -10.88 10.01
N ILE A 52 16.72 -12.08 10.16
CA ILE A 52 15.34 -12.42 9.79
C ILE A 52 14.32 -11.93 10.83
N GLU A 53 14.73 -11.77 12.09
CA GLU A 53 13.86 -11.23 13.14
C GLU A 53 13.95 -9.71 13.21
N ASN A 54 13.03 -9.02 12.53
CA ASN A 54 12.91 -7.56 12.56
C ASN A 54 11.53 -7.14 13.08
N LYS A 55 11.50 -6.11 13.93
CA LYS A 55 10.27 -5.54 14.49
C LYS A 55 9.90 -4.17 13.92
N ALA A 56 10.68 -3.68 12.98
CA ALA A 56 10.53 -2.35 12.40
C ALA A 56 10.73 -2.40 10.88
N ILE A 57 10.01 -1.51 10.19
CA ILE A 57 10.17 -1.25 8.76
C ILE A 57 10.72 0.17 8.65
N ILE A 58 11.77 0.34 7.85
CA ILE A 58 12.40 1.64 7.61
C ILE A 58 12.36 1.91 6.11
N GLY A 59 11.68 2.99 5.74
CA GLY A 59 11.64 3.48 4.36
C GLY A 59 12.77 4.46 4.09
N PHE A 60 13.39 4.36 2.91
CA PHE A 60 14.37 5.32 2.42
C PHE A 60 13.83 6.02 1.19
N GLY A 61 13.81 7.35 1.22
CA GLY A 61 13.46 8.12 0.02
C GLY A 61 14.60 8.04 -0.99
N ALA A 62 14.42 7.24 -2.04
CA ALA A 62 15.39 7.12 -3.13
C ALA A 62 15.41 8.38 -3.99
N SER A 63 16.54 9.08 -4.01
CA SER A 63 16.81 10.16 -4.96
C SER A 63 18.32 10.37 -5.12
N THR A 64 18.72 11.00 -6.21
CA THR A 64 20.12 11.33 -6.53
C THR A 64 20.83 12.13 -5.44
N GLU A 65 20.09 12.86 -4.61
CA GLU A 65 20.64 13.66 -3.49
C GLU A 65 20.58 12.92 -2.12
N ARG A 66 19.79 11.85 -2.01
CA ARG A 66 19.57 11.12 -0.75
C ARG A 66 20.34 9.82 -0.67
N LEU A 67 20.57 9.15 -1.79
CA LEU A 67 21.31 7.89 -1.86
C LEU A 67 22.62 8.10 -2.62
N VAL A 68 23.72 8.10 -1.87
CA VAL A 68 25.06 8.39 -2.38
C VAL A 68 26.09 7.43 -1.80
N LEU A 69 27.03 7.00 -2.64
CA LEU A 69 28.25 6.34 -2.22
C LEU A 69 29.36 7.38 -2.09
N LYS A 70 29.96 7.46 -0.91
CA LYS A 70 31.06 8.39 -0.62
C LYS A 70 32.35 7.62 -0.36
N ILE A 71 33.38 7.94 -1.12
CA ILE A 71 34.75 7.45 -0.90
C ILE A 71 35.56 8.61 -0.34
N TYR A 72 35.96 8.48 0.92
CA TYR A 72 36.81 9.45 1.60
C TYR A 72 38.28 9.06 1.41
N TYR A 73 39.12 9.99 0.96
CA TYR A 73 40.55 9.76 0.75
C TYR A 73 41.36 11.00 1.10
N HIS A 74 42.68 10.84 1.23
CA HIS A 74 43.61 11.95 1.38
C HIS A 74 44.59 11.99 0.20
N ILE A 75 45.04 13.19 -0.13
CA ILE A 75 46.20 13.38 -1.01
C ILE A 75 47.41 13.61 -0.11
N ASP A 76 48.41 12.75 -0.28
CA ASP A 76 49.67 12.84 0.46
C ASP A 76 50.47 14.06 -0.02
N LYS A 77 50.49 15.08 0.83
CA LYS A 77 51.27 16.33 0.73
C LYS A 77 51.85 16.63 2.12
N GLU A 78 52.65 17.69 2.23
CA GLU A 78 53.19 18.15 3.51
C GLU A 78 52.08 18.37 4.57
N ASP A 79 50.96 18.95 4.13
CA ASP A 79 49.68 18.94 4.85
C ASP A 79 48.67 18.02 4.13
N PRO A 80 48.24 16.89 4.75
CA PRO A 80 47.30 15.96 4.13
C PRO A 80 45.98 16.64 3.74
N GLU A 81 45.65 16.58 2.45
CA GLU A 81 44.44 17.20 1.91
C GLU A 81 43.30 16.18 1.85
N LYS A 82 42.26 16.36 2.68
CA LYS A 82 41.07 15.48 2.69
C LYS A 82 40.20 15.74 1.46
N LYS A 83 39.79 14.68 0.79
CA LYS A 83 38.93 14.69 -0.40
C LYS A 83 37.84 13.64 -0.31
N VAL A 84 36.79 13.84 -1.11
CA VAL A 84 35.66 12.92 -1.21
C VAL A 84 35.27 12.74 -2.68
N ILE A 85 35.14 11.50 -3.12
CA ILE A 85 34.42 11.16 -4.35
C ILE A 85 32.99 10.81 -3.95
N THR A 86 32.01 11.47 -4.57
CA THR A 86 30.59 11.19 -4.37
C THR A 86 29.99 10.63 -5.64
N ILE A 87 29.53 9.38 -5.58
CA ILE A 87 28.79 8.72 -6.66
C ILE A 87 27.32 8.75 -6.26
N LYS A 88 26.48 9.34 -7.11
CA LYS A 88 25.04 9.43 -6.89
C LYS A 88 24.36 8.20 -7.49
N MET A 89 23.19 7.83 -6.95
CA MET A 89 22.35 6.85 -7.64
C MET A 89 21.94 7.33 -9.04
N GLY A 90 21.63 6.39 -9.92
CA GLY A 90 21.03 6.68 -11.23
C GLY A 90 19.55 7.05 -11.13
N ASP A 91 18.81 6.82 -12.22
CA ASP A 91 17.36 7.06 -12.26
C ASP A 91 16.62 6.25 -11.18
N ALA A 92 15.83 6.95 -10.37
CA ALA A 92 14.99 6.37 -9.32
C ALA A 92 13.90 5.44 -9.88
N SER A 93 13.56 5.51 -11.17
CA SER A 93 12.62 4.58 -11.81
C SER A 93 13.11 3.13 -11.84
N HIS A 94 14.43 2.89 -11.72
CA HIS A 94 15.03 1.56 -11.71
C HIS A 94 15.08 0.90 -10.33
N GLN A 95 14.59 1.56 -9.28
CA GLN A 95 14.50 0.95 -7.94
C GLN A 95 13.33 -0.03 -7.86
N PHE A 96 13.49 -1.08 -7.06
CA PHE A 96 12.41 -1.98 -6.71
C PHE A 96 12.56 -2.44 -5.26
N ASN A 97 11.44 -2.78 -4.62
CA ASN A 97 11.41 -3.34 -3.27
C ASN A 97 10.81 -4.73 -3.34
N LYS A 98 11.50 -5.72 -2.75
CA LYS A 98 10.95 -7.06 -2.55
C LYS A 98 10.36 -7.14 -1.14
N VAL A 99 9.09 -7.54 -1.05
CA VAL A 99 8.42 -7.75 0.22
C VAL A 99 7.93 -9.19 0.28
N ASP A 100 8.50 -9.93 1.22
CA ASP A 100 8.05 -11.27 1.55
C ASP A 100 7.07 -11.18 2.74
N TYR A 101 6.01 -11.98 2.70
CA TYR A 101 5.02 -12.07 3.77
C TYR A 101 4.62 -13.53 3.97
N ASP A 102 4.23 -13.86 5.20
CA ASP A 102 3.79 -15.21 5.60
C ASP A 102 2.47 -15.12 6.37
N LEU A 103 1.43 -15.75 5.82
CA LEU A 103 0.08 -15.82 6.39
C LEU A 103 -0.26 -17.21 6.94
N THR A 104 0.68 -18.17 6.91
CA THR A 104 0.42 -19.59 7.22
C THR A 104 -0.14 -19.83 8.63
N ASN A 105 0.26 -19.01 9.60
CA ASN A 105 -0.19 -19.08 10.99
C ASN A 105 -1.32 -18.09 11.32
N THR A 106 -2.06 -17.63 10.31
CA THR A 106 -3.16 -16.66 10.46
C THR A 106 -4.45 -17.25 9.90
N ALA A 107 -5.59 -16.60 10.20
CA ALA A 107 -6.86 -16.95 9.55
C ALA A 107 -6.81 -16.79 8.01
N LEU A 108 -5.83 -16.05 7.47
CA LEU A 108 -5.66 -15.77 6.04
C LEU A 108 -4.78 -16.80 5.30
N PHE A 109 -4.45 -17.94 5.91
CA PHE A 109 -3.50 -18.93 5.37
C PHE A 109 -3.81 -19.45 3.95
N ASN A 110 -5.06 -19.33 3.50
CA ASN A 110 -5.48 -19.72 2.15
C ASN A 110 -5.21 -18.66 1.07
N ILE A 111 -4.82 -17.44 1.46
CA ILE A 111 -4.38 -16.39 0.53
C ILE A 111 -2.90 -16.63 0.19
N LYS A 112 -2.65 -17.34 -0.92
CA LYS A 112 -1.29 -17.75 -1.33
C LYS A 112 -0.76 -16.98 -2.54
N ARG A 113 -1.67 -16.37 -3.31
CA ARG A 113 -1.36 -15.58 -4.50
C ARG A 113 -2.48 -14.59 -4.79
N GLU A 114 -2.19 -13.64 -5.67
CA GLU A 114 -3.18 -12.72 -6.21
C GLU A 114 -4.40 -13.47 -6.78
N GLY A 115 -5.58 -12.91 -6.56
CA GLY A 115 -6.86 -13.52 -6.95
C GLY A 115 -7.41 -14.53 -5.95
N ASN A 116 -6.64 -14.99 -4.97
CA ASN A 116 -7.20 -15.76 -3.85
C ASN A 116 -8.03 -14.85 -2.94
N GLU A 117 -9.17 -15.38 -2.48
CA GLU A 117 -10.05 -14.73 -1.52
C GLU A 117 -10.40 -15.71 -0.39
N ILE A 118 -10.78 -15.18 0.76
CA ILE A 118 -11.28 -15.94 1.90
C ILE A 118 -12.54 -15.27 2.41
N SER A 119 -13.55 -16.06 2.79
CA SER A 119 -14.80 -15.53 3.31
C SER A 119 -14.58 -14.91 4.68
N SER A 120 -15.29 -13.81 4.98
CA SER A 120 -15.27 -13.23 6.32
C SER A 120 -15.74 -14.24 7.39
N VAL A 121 -16.59 -15.21 7.04
CA VAL A 121 -17.02 -16.28 7.97
C VAL A 121 -15.84 -17.11 8.48
N GLU A 122 -14.83 -17.35 7.64
CA GLU A 122 -13.63 -18.13 7.98
C GLU A 122 -12.62 -17.31 8.79
N THR A 123 -12.78 -15.99 8.84
CA THR A 123 -11.91 -15.03 9.54
C THR A 123 -12.64 -14.36 10.71
N ASP A 124 -13.58 -15.06 11.35
CA ASP A 124 -14.39 -14.57 12.48
C ASP A 124 -15.14 -13.25 12.18
N SER A 125 -15.61 -13.10 10.95
CA SER A 125 -16.23 -11.91 10.39
C SER A 125 -15.30 -10.70 10.25
N GLN A 126 -13.99 -10.90 10.16
CA GLN A 126 -13.01 -9.82 9.97
C GLN A 126 -12.51 -9.77 8.52
N ALA A 127 -12.20 -8.58 8.03
CA ALA A 127 -11.46 -8.39 6.80
C ALA A 127 -10.32 -7.39 7.03
N PHE A 128 -9.26 -7.56 6.26
CA PHE A 128 -7.98 -6.89 6.49
C PHE A 128 -7.59 -6.16 5.21
N MET A 129 -7.10 -4.93 5.37
CA MET A 129 -6.38 -4.19 4.35
C MET A 129 -4.94 -4.04 4.80
N GLN A 130 -4.00 -4.30 3.89
CA GLN A 130 -2.61 -3.94 4.09
C GLN A 130 -1.98 -3.51 2.76
N GLY A 131 -1.44 -2.30 2.75
CA GLY A 131 -0.59 -1.81 1.66
C GLY A 131 0.65 -2.69 1.44
N MET A 132 1.32 -2.49 0.31
CA MET A 132 2.53 -3.20 -0.15
C MET A 132 2.33 -4.68 -0.49
N ILE A 133 1.60 -5.44 0.34
CA ILE A 133 1.32 -6.87 0.11
C ILE A 133 0.03 -7.14 -0.68
N GLY A 134 -0.77 -6.10 -0.93
CA GLY A 134 -1.97 -6.19 -1.78
C GLY A 134 -3.15 -6.93 -1.13
N LEU A 135 -3.21 -6.96 0.20
CA LEU A 135 -4.34 -7.53 0.93
C LEU A 135 -5.45 -6.47 1.00
N LEU A 136 -6.62 -6.77 0.45
CA LEU A 136 -7.71 -5.81 0.27
C LEU A 136 -9.06 -6.40 0.69
N PRO A 137 -9.88 -5.68 1.47
CA PRO A 137 -11.26 -6.09 1.78
C PRO A 137 -12.14 -6.06 0.52
N LYS A 138 -12.88 -7.14 0.31
CA LYS A 138 -13.85 -7.31 -0.78
C LYS A 138 -15.27 -7.38 -0.21
N PHE A 139 -16.17 -6.61 -0.78
CA PHE A 139 -17.57 -6.48 -0.38
C PHE A 139 -18.46 -6.97 -1.51
N ARG A 140 -19.41 -7.85 -1.17
CA ARG A 140 -20.47 -8.35 -2.05
C ARG A 140 -21.81 -8.14 -1.35
N PHE A 141 -22.87 -7.90 -2.11
CA PHE A 141 -24.22 -7.69 -1.58
C PHE A 141 -25.17 -8.81 -2.02
N PRO A 142 -24.96 -10.06 -1.60
CA PRO A 142 -25.71 -11.21 -2.11
C PRO A 142 -27.21 -11.19 -1.76
N SER A 143 -27.61 -10.41 -0.75
CA SER A 143 -29.02 -10.27 -0.36
C SER A 143 -29.72 -9.09 -1.04
N LEU A 144 -29.03 -8.31 -1.88
CA LEU A 144 -29.58 -7.10 -2.47
C LEU A 144 -30.75 -7.41 -3.42
N GLN A 145 -30.67 -8.51 -4.18
CA GLN A 145 -31.76 -8.97 -5.04
C GLN A 145 -33.04 -9.31 -4.27
N ASN A 146 -32.94 -9.77 -3.02
CA ASN A 146 -34.11 -10.09 -2.21
C ASN A 146 -34.92 -8.84 -1.84
N ILE A 147 -34.25 -7.68 -1.70
CA ILE A 147 -34.91 -6.39 -1.49
C ILE A 147 -35.72 -6.00 -2.75
N MET A 148 -35.31 -6.48 -3.92
CA MET A 148 -35.93 -6.13 -5.20
C MET A 148 -37.17 -6.97 -5.56
N ALA A 149 -37.43 -8.08 -4.85
CA ALA A 149 -38.34 -9.12 -5.33
C ALA A 149 -39.85 -8.81 -5.17
N ASN A 150 -40.24 -7.82 -4.36
CA ASN A 150 -41.61 -7.76 -3.86
C ASN A 150 -42.40 -6.46 -4.14
N GLU A 151 -41.76 -5.35 -4.52
CA GLU A 151 -42.44 -4.05 -4.75
C GLU A 151 -41.74 -3.25 -5.87
N ARG A 152 -42.38 -2.24 -6.48
CA ARG A 152 -41.64 -1.32 -7.36
C ARG A 152 -40.89 -0.34 -6.47
N TRP A 153 -39.59 -0.26 -6.65
CA TRP A 153 -38.74 0.58 -5.81
C TRP A 153 -37.84 1.48 -6.66
N LYS A 154 -37.36 2.55 -6.04
CA LYS A 154 -36.36 3.46 -6.62
C LYS A 154 -35.32 3.81 -5.56
N VAL A 155 -34.05 3.49 -5.81
CA VAL A 155 -32.93 3.96 -4.98
C VAL A 155 -32.83 5.49 -5.10
N LEU A 156 -32.85 6.17 -3.96
CA LEU A 156 -32.59 7.60 -3.86
C LEU A 156 -31.14 7.88 -3.48
N LYS A 157 -30.59 7.06 -2.57
CA LYS A 157 -29.21 7.17 -2.10
C LYS A 157 -28.74 5.84 -1.54
N ALA A 158 -27.47 5.51 -1.75
CA ALA A 158 -26.83 4.35 -1.15
C ALA A 158 -25.44 4.71 -0.64
N GLU A 159 -25.16 4.38 0.61
CA GLU A 159 -23.86 4.63 1.24
C GLU A 159 -23.28 3.35 1.80
N LEU A 160 -22.05 3.04 1.39
CA LEU A 160 -21.24 2.01 2.04
C LEU A 160 -20.49 2.66 3.19
N ILE A 161 -20.78 2.23 4.42
CA ILE A 161 -20.18 2.74 5.64
C ILE A 161 -19.27 1.65 6.20
N VAL A 162 -17.98 1.99 6.28
CA VAL A 162 -16.93 1.12 6.82
C VAL A 162 -16.39 1.75 8.08
N GLU A 163 -16.61 1.07 9.19
CA GLU A 163 -16.10 1.46 10.50
C GLU A 163 -14.93 0.52 10.84
N PRO A 164 -13.74 1.05 11.20
CA PRO A 164 -12.65 0.21 11.64
C PRO A 164 -13.00 -0.44 12.98
N VAL A 165 -12.41 -1.59 13.25
CA VAL A 165 -12.54 -2.24 14.56
C VAL A 165 -12.04 -1.27 15.65
N PRO A 166 -12.81 -1.04 16.73
CA PRO A 166 -12.42 -0.11 17.79
C PRO A 166 -11.02 -0.44 18.33
N TYR A 167 -10.23 0.60 18.59
CA TYR A 167 -8.86 0.50 19.10
C TYR A 167 -7.85 -0.22 18.18
N SER A 168 -8.24 -0.71 16.99
CA SER A 168 -7.29 -1.34 16.06
C SER A 168 -6.21 -0.37 15.58
N TYR A 169 -6.52 0.93 15.65
CA TYR A 169 -5.68 2.02 15.18
C TYR A 169 -4.76 2.62 16.24
N ASP A 170 -4.80 2.12 17.47
CA ASP A 170 -3.84 2.50 18.52
C ASP A 170 -2.42 1.99 18.20
N VAL A 171 -2.33 0.90 17.44
CA VAL A 171 -1.07 0.29 17.00
C VAL A 171 -0.67 0.78 15.60
N PHE A 172 -1.64 0.88 14.68
CA PHE A 172 -1.41 1.30 13.31
C PHE A 172 -2.41 2.37 12.92
N SER A 173 -1.95 3.60 12.67
CA SER A 173 -2.82 4.71 12.27
C SER A 173 -3.71 4.33 11.09
N LEU A 174 -4.95 4.84 11.14
CA LEU A 174 -5.90 4.67 10.05
C LEU A 174 -5.41 5.39 8.78
N PRO A 175 -5.71 4.84 7.58
CA PRO A 175 -5.46 5.53 6.32
C PRO A 175 -6.18 6.87 6.24
N ASP A 176 -5.47 7.95 5.87
CA ASP A 176 -6.08 9.27 5.70
C ASP A 176 -7.07 9.31 4.53
N SER A 177 -6.92 8.40 3.57
CA SER A 177 -7.78 8.31 2.39
C SER A 177 -7.96 6.86 1.95
N LEU A 178 -9.22 6.47 1.76
CA LEU A 178 -9.57 5.18 1.19
C LEU A 178 -10.28 5.38 -0.15
N TYR A 179 -9.96 4.51 -1.09
CA TYR A 179 -10.51 4.46 -2.42
C TYR A 179 -11.34 3.20 -2.59
N ILE A 180 -12.30 3.25 -3.49
CA ILE A 180 -13.17 2.12 -3.80
C ILE A 180 -13.08 1.78 -5.30
N TYR A 181 -13.10 0.48 -5.57
CA TYR A 181 -12.92 -0.11 -6.88
C TYR A 181 -14.06 -1.07 -7.17
N GLU A 182 -14.59 -1.06 -8.39
CA GLU A 182 -15.42 -2.16 -8.89
C GLU A 182 -14.50 -3.32 -9.27
N ALA A 183 -14.91 -4.56 -9.02
CA ALA A 183 -14.14 -5.75 -9.36
C ALA A 183 -15.02 -6.91 -9.84
N ASP A 184 -14.51 -7.63 -10.84
CA ASP A 184 -15.13 -8.84 -11.37
C ASP A 184 -14.79 -10.10 -10.56
N LYS A 185 -15.27 -11.26 -11.02
CA LYS A 185 -14.97 -12.58 -10.45
C LYS A 185 -13.49 -12.88 -10.30
N SER A 186 -12.68 -12.39 -11.22
CA SER A 186 -11.22 -12.61 -11.26
C SER A 186 -10.46 -11.56 -10.44
N ASN A 187 -11.16 -10.66 -9.75
CA ASN A 187 -10.61 -9.52 -9.03
C ASN A 187 -9.89 -8.51 -9.94
N ASN A 188 -10.26 -8.42 -11.22
CA ASN A 188 -9.81 -7.31 -12.07
C ASN A 188 -10.51 -6.04 -11.60
N ARG A 189 -9.73 -5.07 -11.13
CA ARG A 189 -10.23 -3.85 -10.50
C ARG A 189 -10.27 -2.68 -11.47
N SER A 190 -11.34 -1.90 -11.41
CA SER A 190 -11.43 -0.58 -12.03
C SER A 190 -11.85 0.46 -10.98
N PRO A 191 -11.32 1.70 -11.02
CA PRO A 191 -11.74 2.73 -10.08
C PRO A 191 -13.23 3.00 -10.20
N LEU A 192 -13.96 2.94 -9.08
CA LEU A 192 -15.34 3.42 -9.05
C LEU A 192 -15.30 4.96 -9.12
N ARG A 193 -16.14 5.54 -9.97
CA ARG A 193 -16.14 6.98 -10.24
C ARG A 193 -17.43 7.64 -9.82
N ASP A 194 -17.34 8.90 -9.42
CA ASP A 194 -18.49 9.77 -9.20
C ASP A 194 -19.12 10.21 -10.53
N ASP A 195 -20.27 10.89 -10.47
CA ASP A 195 -20.98 11.41 -11.66
C ASP A 195 -20.18 12.46 -12.45
N ARG A 196 -19.07 12.98 -11.89
CA ARG A 196 -18.15 13.91 -12.54
C ARG A 196 -16.94 13.20 -13.17
N GLY A 197 -16.85 11.88 -13.05
CA GLY A 197 -15.77 11.06 -13.56
C GLY A 197 -14.51 11.04 -12.68
N ASN A 198 -14.54 11.62 -11.47
CA ASN A 198 -13.43 11.53 -10.53
C ASN A 198 -13.44 10.16 -9.85
N GLN A 199 -12.26 9.65 -9.49
CA GLN A 199 -12.18 8.45 -8.67
C GLN A 199 -12.81 8.72 -7.31
N MET A 200 -13.64 7.80 -6.85
CA MET A 200 -14.35 7.91 -5.59
C MET A 200 -13.40 7.70 -4.41
N ILE A 201 -13.50 8.61 -3.44
CA ILE A 201 -12.74 8.63 -2.19
C ILE A 201 -13.75 8.66 -1.05
N ALA A 202 -13.46 7.95 0.04
CA ALA A 202 -14.28 8.00 1.24
C ALA A 202 -14.31 9.40 1.85
N SER A 203 -15.47 9.81 2.35
CA SER A 203 -15.52 10.84 3.40
C SER A 203 -15.11 10.18 4.71
N PHE A 204 -14.04 10.67 5.34
CA PHE A 204 -13.52 10.16 6.60
C PHE A 204 -13.94 11.06 7.76
N GLU A 205 -14.63 10.49 8.74
CA GLU A 205 -14.93 11.13 10.02
C GLU A 205 -14.08 10.46 11.10
N PHE A 206 -13.33 11.25 11.88
CA PHE A 206 -12.56 10.78 13.02
C PHE A 206 -13.03 11.44 14.30
N ASP A 207 -13.40 10.63 15.29
CA ASP A 207 -13.80 11.06 16.63
C ASP A 207 -12.59 11.04 17.57
N TYR A 208 -12.01 12.23 17.78
CA TYR A 208 -10.85 12.43 18.64
C TYR A 208 -11.14 12.24 20.14
N TYR A 209 -12.40 12.26 20.56
CA TYR A 209 -12.75 12.28 21.99
C TYR A 209 -13.22 10.92 22.49
N LEU A 210 -14.15 10.30 21.77
CA LEU A 210 -14.75 9.03 22.19
C LEU A 210 -14.22 7.84 21.41
N HIS A 211 -13.55 8.06 20.26
CA HIS A 211 -13.04 6.97 19.42
C HIS A 211 -14.14 6.00 18.93
N GLU A 212 -15.41 6.39 19.04
CA GLU A 212 -16.58 5.54 18.79
C GLU A 212 -17.16 5.69 17.38
N ASN A 213 -16.87 6.79 16.68
CA ASN A 213 -17.52 7.15 15.41
C ASN A 213 -16.58 7.23 14.21
N ASN A 214 -15.39 6.62 14.30
CA ASN A 214 -14.47 6.60 13.16
C ASN A 214 -15.11 5.86 11.99
N ARG A 215 -15.36 6.53 10.86
CA ARG A 215 -16.02 5.89 9.72
C ARG A 215 -15.55 6.45 8.38
N TYR A 216 -15.49 5.56 7.41
CA TYR A 216 -15.33 5.87 5.99
C TYR A 216 -16.67 5.67 5.30
N THR A 217 -17.14 6.71 4.63
CA THR A 217 -18.42 6.68 3.90
C THR A 217 -18.18 6.89 2.41
N PHE A 218 -18.64 5.93 1.61
CA PHE A 218 -18.66 6.02 0.15
C PHE A 218 -20.09 6.19 -0.34
N ASP A 219 -20.36 7.19 -1.18
CA ASP A 219 -21.64 7.35 -1.86
C ASP A 219 -21.65 6.45 -3.12
N ILE A 220 -22.18 5.25 -2.98
CA ILE A 220 -22.24 4.24 -4.04
C ILE A 220 -23.60 4.23 -4.76
N THR A 221 -24.33 5.35 -4.72
CA THR A 221 -25.67 5.47 -5.31
C THR A 221 -25.67 5.12 -6.79
N SER A 222 -24.79 5.73 -7.58
CA SER A 222 -24.72 5.50 -9.03
C SER A 222 -24.33 4.06 -9.38
N TYR A 223 -23.42 3.46 -8.59
CA TYR A 223 -23.06 2.04 -8.72
C TYR A 223 -24.27 1.14 -8.50
N LEU A 224 -24.99 1.29 -7.37
CA LEU A 224 -26.15 0.43 -7.10
C LEU A 224 -27.28 0.65 -8.09
N VAL A 225 -27.56 1.90 -8.50
CA VAL A 225 -28.59 2.16 -9.52
C VAL A 225 -28.27 1.44 -10.82
N LYS A 226 -27.00 1.43 -11.24
CA LYS A 226 -26.53 0.71 -12.42
C LYS A 226 -26.66 -0.81 -12.25
N GLU A 227 -26.11 -1.36 -11.17
CA GLU A 227 -26.16 -2.82 -10.89
C GLU A 227 -27.58 -3.38 -10.77
N LEU A 228 -28.53 -2.54 -10.35
CA LEU A 228 -29.93 -2.94 -10.22
C LEU A 228 -30.81 -2.49 -11.39
N SER A 229 -30.23 -1.83 -12.40
CA SER A 229 -30.97 -1.44 -13.62
C SER A 229 -31.20 -2.62 -14.56
N ASP A 230 -30.33 -3.62 -14.49
CA ASP A 230 -30.49 -4.89 -15.20
C ASP A 230 -31.49 -5.78 -14.44
N ALA A 231 -32.23 -6.62 -15.17
CA ALA A 231 -33.24 -7.52 -14.58
C ALA A 231 -32.64 -8.57 -13.60
N TYR A 232 -31.32 -8.61 -13.48
CA TYR A 232 -30.56 -9.54 -12.65
C TYR A 232 -29.36 -8.82 -12.01
N TYR A 233 -29.18 -9.01 -10.70
CA TYR A 233 -28.00 -8.53 -9.98
C TYR A 233 -26.85 -9.53 -10.17
N ASP A 234 -25.73 -9.08 -10.73
CA ASP A 234 -24.58 -9.95 -10.92
C ASP A 234 -23.80 -10.16 -9.62
N TYR A 235 -23.87 -11.37 -9.06
CA TYR A 235 -23.16 -11.76 -7.85
C TYR A 235 -21.64 -11.88 -8.03
N ASP A 236 -21.15 -11.92 -9.27
CA ASP A 236 -19.72 -11.92 -9.58
C ASP A 236 -19.12 -10.49 -9.50
N HIS A 237 -19.96 -9.45 -9.52
CA HIS A 237 -19.53 -8.07 -9.25
C HIS A 237 -19.33 -7.83 -7.76
N SER A 238 -18.35 -6.98 -7.45
CA SER A 238 -17.96 -6.68 -6.08
C SER A 238 -17.34 -5.30 -5.97
N LEU A 239 -17.30 -4.79 -4.74
CA LEU A 239 -16.56 -3.59 -4.40
C LEU A 239 -15.32 -3.98 -3.60
N ILE A 240 -14.17 -3.40 -3.93
CA ILE A 240 -12.93 -3.56 -3.18
C ILE A 240 -12.52 -2.20 -2.66
N ILE A 241 -12.18 -2.12 -1.38
CA ILE A 241 -11.63 -0.90 -0.77
C ILE A 241 -10.11 -1.06 -0.64
N GLY A 242 -9.38 0.01 -0.92
CA GLY A 242 -7.93 0.03 -0.87
C GLY A 242 -7.36 1.43 -0.75
N LEU A 243 -6.04 1.49 -0.86
CA LEU A 243 -5.29 2.74 -0.93
C LEU A 243 -5.23 3.24 -2.39
N GLY A 244 -4.82 4.49 -2.59
CA GLY A 244 -4.57 5.03 -3.93
C GLY A 244 -3.47 4.23 -4.64
N SER A 245 -3.41 4.28 -5.97
CA SER A 245 -2.46 3.48 -6.76
C SER A 245 -1.00 3.63 -6.28
N ASP A 246 -0.62 4.86 -5.98
CA ASP A 246 0.77 5.19 -5.62
C ASP A 246 1.08 4.79 -4.18
N THR A 247 0.11 4.90 -3.27
CA THR A 247 0.25 4.56 -1.84
C THR A 247 0.08 3.06 -1.58
N GLN A 248 -0.71 2.36 -2.41
CA GLN A 248 -0.95 0.92 -2.29
C GLN A 248 0.34 0.12 -2.46
N GLY A 249 1.23 0.53 -3.36
CA GLY A 249 2.51 -0.14 -3.61
C GLY A 249 3.70 0.41 -2.82
N SER A 250 3.49 1.41 -1.96
CA SER A 250 4.59 2.12 -1.28
C SER A 250 4.39 2.32 0.23
N SER A 251 3.23 1.94 0.77
CA SER A 251 2.92 2.08 2.20
C SER A 251 2.57 0.74 2.85
N PHE A 252 2.71 0.67 4.17
CA PHE A 252 2.24 -0.45 5.00
C PHE A 252 0.98 -0.08 5.78
N GLU A 253 0.21 0.90 5.31
CA GLU A 253 -1.04 1.31 5.95
C GLU A 253 -2.01 0.13 6.07
N ARG A 254 -2.74 0.10 7.18
CA ARG A 254 -3.59 -1.03 7.57
C ARG A 254 -4.98 -0.57 7.93
N LEU A 255 -5.95 -1.42 7.61
CA LEU A 255 -7.31 -1.27 8.09
C LEU A 255 -7.83 -2.64 8.50
N LEU A 256 -8.40 -2.71 9.70
CA LEU A 256 -9.14 -3.88 10.17
C LEU A 256 -10.62 -3.50 10.22
N VAL A 257 -11.44 -4.28 9.52
CA VAL A 257 -12.90 -4.09 9.50
C VAL A 257 -13.58 -5.39 9.91
N GLU A 258 -14.80 -5.30 10.42
CA GLU A 258 -15.56 -6.48 10.79
C GLU A 258 -17.04 -6.43 10.36
N GLY A 259 -17.66 -7.60 10.32
CA GLY A 259 -19.08 -7.77 10.02
C GLY A 259 -19.97 -7.83 11.26
N LYS A 260 -19.41 -7.67 12.47
CA LYS A 260 -20.16 -7.81 13.73
C LYS A 260 -20.25 -6.51 14.52
N ARG A 261 -19.15 -5.94 15.02
CA ARG A 261 -19.17 -4.84 16.00
C ARG A 261 -17.99 -3.82 15.90
N PRO A 262 -18.04 -2.84 15.00
CA PRO A 262 -19.19 -2.44 14.18
C PRO A 262 -19.29 -3.24 12.89
N PRO A 263 -20.50 -3.58 12.43
CA PRO A 263 -20.65 -4.21 11.14
C PRO A 263 -20.42 -3.17 10.04
N VAL A 264 -19.77 -3.57 8.95
CA VAL A 264 -19.84 -2.86 7.68
C VAL A 264 -21.31 -2.77 7.24
N LYS A 265 -21.77 -1.56 6.90
CA LYS A 265 -23.19 -1.28 6.63
C LYS A 265 -23.37 -0.78 5.19
N LEU A 266 -24.41 -1.30 4.55
CA LEU A 266 -25.02 -0.65 3.40
C LEU A 266 -26.24 0.15 3.88
N ARG A 267 -26.17 1.48 3.83
CA ARG A 267 -27.29 2.37 4.15
C ARG A 267 -28.03 2.74 2.88
N LEU A 268 -29.24 2.22 2.71
CA LEU A 268 -30.06 2.43 1.53
C LEU A 268 -31.25 3.34 1.84
N TYR A 269 -31.43 4.38 1.02
CA TYR A 269 -32.61 5.22 0.98
C TYR A 269 -33.36 4.92 -0.30
N TYR A 270 -34.60 4.46 -0.21
CA TYR A 270 -35.41 4.08 -1.36
C TYR A 270 -36.87 4.51 -1.19
N LEU A 271 -37.56 4.67 -2.31
CA LEU A 271 -39.02 4.76 -2.37
C LEU A 271 -39.57 3.38 -2.73
N SER A 272 -40.70 3.01 -2.14
CA SER A 272 -41.49 1.84 -2.54
C SER A 272 -42.92 2.27 -2.91
N TYR A 273 -43.48 1.69 -3.96
CA TYR A 273 -44.82 2.00 -4.48
C TYR A 273 -45.44 0.87 -5.31
#